data_AF-A0A840F186-F1
#
_entry.id   AF-A0A840F186-F1
#
_cell.length_a   1.000
_cell.length_b   1.000
_cell.length_c   1.000
_cell.angle_alpha   90.00
_cell.angle_beta   90.00
_cell.angle_gamma   90.00
#
_symmetry.space_group_name_H-M   'P 1'
#
loop_
_entity.id
_entity.type
_entity.pdbx_description
1 polymer ?
#
loop_
_entity_poly.entity_id
_entity_poly.type
_entity_poly.pdbx_seq_one_letter_code
_entity_poly.pdbx_strand_id
1 'polypeptide(L)'
;MKSRLAGVTLGILTAIGGFLDIGDIVTNGVVGARFGLSLAWVTPIGVIGIMVFAEMSGRVAACSGRATFEIIRERLGPRIGGANLIGSVLTTVLTLTAEIGGIAAALHIASDVRPMLWIPAAAFGVCG
;
A
#
# COMPACT_ATOMS: atom_id res chain seq x y z
N MET A 1 14.92 22.14 10.47
CA MET A 1 13.68 22.10 9.66
C MET A 1 13.66 20.98 8.61
N LYS A 2 14.78 20.71 7.90
CA LYS A 2 14.90 19.65 6.87
C LYS A 2 14.60 18.21 7.34
N SER A 3 14.84 17.90 8.62
CA SER A 3 14.63 16.56 9.22
C SER A 3 13.16 16.16 9.40
N ARG A 4 12.27 17.13 9.68
CA ARG A 4 10.83 16.87 9.87
C ARG A 4 10.14 16.48 8.56
N LEU A 5 10.52 17.13 7.47
CA LEU A 5 9.98 16.84 6.14
C LEU A 5 10.35 15.42 5.69
N ALA A 6 11.62 15.04 5.85
CA ALA A 6 12.08 13.69 5.52
C ALA A 6 11.36 12.60 6.32
N GLY A 7 11.10 12.83 7.61
CA GLY A 7 10.34 11.89 8.45
C GLY A 7 8.89 11.74 7.99
N VAL A 8 8.22 12.83 7.64
CA VAL A 8 6.85 12.80 7.10
C VAL A 8 6.81 12.10 5.75
N THR A 9 7.74 12.40 4.84
CA THR A 9 7.83 11.73 3.53
C THR A 9 8.06 10.24 3.68
N LEU A 10 8.96 9.81 4.56
CA LEU A 10 9.20 8.39 4.82
C LEU A 10 7.97 7.71 5.42
N GLY A 11 7.26 8.39 6.32
CA GLY A 11 5.98 7.92 6.87
C GLY A 11 4.92 7.72 5.79
N ILE A 12 4.74 8.71 4.90
CA ILE A 12 3.79 8.61 3.77
C ILE A 12 4.19 7.48 2.83
N LEU A 13 5.47 7.36 2.46
CA LEU A 13 5.96 6.30 1.59
C LEU A 13 5.71 4.91 2.19
N THR A 14 5.92 4.77 3.50
CA THR A 14 5.68 3.52 4.23
C THR A 14 4.19 3.21 4.33
N ALA A 15 3.34 4.22 4.53
CA ALA A 15 1.89 4.07 4.54
C ALA A 15 1.36 3.62 3.18
N ILE A 16 1.86 4.23 2.09
CA ILE A 16 1.49 3.85 0.73
C ILE A 16 1.95 2.41 0.44
N GLY A 17 3.25 2.13 0.53
CA GLY A 17 3.77 0.81 0.17
C GLY A 17 3.37 -0.34 1.12
N GLY A 18 2.94 -0.03 2.35
CA GLY A 18 2.57 -1.03 3.34
C GLY A 18 1.07 -1.28 3.49
N PHE A 19 0.23 -0.30 3.16
CA PHE A 19 -1.21 -0.36 3.44
C PHE A 19 -2.11 0.07 2.28
N LEU A 20 -1.59 0.82 1.31
CA LEU A 20 -2.34 1.31 0.14
C LEU A 20 -1.73 0.68 -1.12
N ASP A 21 -2.10 -0.57 -1.36
CA ASP A 21 -1.69 -1.33 -2.54
C ASP A 21 -2.91 -1.69 -3.42
N ILE A 22 -2.63 -2.23 -4.60
CA ILE A 22 -3.67 -2.68 -5.53
C ILE A 22 -4.57 -3.76 -4.91
N GLY A 23 -4.03 -4.59 -4.00
CA GLY A 23 -4.78 -5.63 -3.31
C GLY A 23 -5.90 -5.06 -2.44
N ASP A 24 -5.61 -4.00 -1.70
CA ASP A 24 -6.58 -3.27 -0.88
C ASP A 24 -7.66 -2.61 -1.76
N ILE A 25 -7.28 -1.99 -2.88
CA ILE A 25 -8.23 -1.36 -3.81
C ILE A 25 -9.20 -2.39 -4.40
N VAL A 26 -8.69 -3.53 -4.88
CA VAL A 26 -9.52 -4.59 -5.48
C VAL A 26 -10.43 -5.20 -4.42
N THR A 27 -9.91 -5.47 -3.22
CA THR A 27 -10.69 -6.10 -2.13
C THR A 27 -11.80 -5.17 -1.65
N ASN A 28 -11.50 -3.90 -1.35
CA ASN A 28 -12.51 -2.92 -0.98
C ASN A 28 -13.52 -2.69 -2.11
N GLY A 29 -13.09 -2.71 -3.37
CA GLY A 29 -13.97 -2.64 -4.53
C GLY A 29 -14.95 -3.81 -4.60
N VAL A 30 -14.48 -5.05 -4.42
CA VAL A 30 -15.33 -6.25 -4.42
C VAL A 30 -16.26 -6.29 -3.21
N VAL A 31 -15.78 -5.93 -2.01
CA VAL A 31 -16.60 -5.85 -0.79
C VAL A 31 -17.66 -4.77 -0.94
N GLY A 32 -17.31 -3.58 -1.46
CA GLY A 32 -18.24 -2.50 -1.73
C GLY A 32 -19.29 -2.86 -2.78
N ALA A 33 -18.92 -3.61 -3.82
CA ALA A 33 -19.87 -4.09 -4.81
C ALA A 33 -20.86 -5.12 -4.25
N ARG A 34 -20.43 -5.95 -3.27
CA ARG A 34 -21.26 -7.00 -2.66
C ARG A 34 -22.14 -6.51 -1.51
N PHE A 35 -21.61 -5.61 -0.67
CA PHE A 35 -22.25 -5.19 0.57
C PHE A 35 -22.59 -3.69 0.62
N GLY A 36 -22.34 -2.95 -0.47
CA GLY A 36 -22.53 -1.51 -0.53
C GLY A 36 -21.68 -0.79 0.53
N LEU A 37 -22.26 0.25 1.14
CA LEU A 37 -21.62 1.02 2.21
C LEU A 37 -21.77 0.40 3.61
N SER A 38 -22.38 -0.80 3.72
CA SER A 38 -22.67 -1.42 5.02
C SER A 38 -21.41 -1.76 5.83
N LEU A 39 -20.28 -2.06 5.17
CA LEU A 39 -19.00 -2.34 5.82
C LEU A 39 -18.05 -1.12 5.88
N ALA A 40 -18.47 0.05 5.39
CA ALA A 40 -17.60 1.23 5.34
C ALA A 40 -17.13 1.71 6.73
N TRP A 41 -17.86 1.37 7.80
CA TRP A 41 -17.48 1.69 9.18
C TRP A 41 -16.31 0.86 9.71
N VAL A 42 -15.99 -0.28 9.07
CA VAL A 42 -14.86 -1.14 9.48
C VAL A 42 -13.52 -0.50 9.09
N THR A 43 -13.47 0.20 7.95
CA THR A 43 -12.28 0.89 7.46
C THR A 43 -11.70 1.90 8.46
N PRO A 44 -12.46 2.87 9.02
CA PRO A 44 -11.91 3.82 10.00
C PRO A 44 -11.44 3.13 11.29
N ILE A 45 -12.06 2.02 11.70
CA ILE A 45 -11.59 1.24 12.85
C ILE A 45 -10.24 0.59 12.55
N GLY A 46 -10.08 0.00 11.36
CA GLY A 46 -8.80 -0.54 10.90
C GLY A 46 -7.71 0.53 10.87
N VAL A 47 -8.04 1.74 10.39
CA VAL A 47 -7.13 2.89 10.38
C VAL A 47 -6.68 3.27 11.78
N ILE A 48 -7.59 3.34 12.75
CA ILE A 48 -7.23 3.62 14.16
C ILE A 48 -6.29 2.53 14.69
N GLY A 49 -6.57 1.25 14.40
CA GLY A 49 -5.68 0.14 14.79
C GLY A 49 -4.27 0.29 14.22
N ILE A 50 -4.15 0.63 12.93
CA ILE A 50 -2.86 0.86 12.27
C ILE A 50 -2.16 2.10 12.83
N MET A 51 -2.87 3.18 13.15
CA MET A 51 -2.30 4.37 13.77
C MET A 51 -1.67 4.05 15.13
N VAL A 52 -2.35 3.27 15.97
CA VAL A 52 -1.82 2.84 17.27
C VAL A 52 -0.60 1.95 17.07
N PHE A 53 -0.66 0.99 16.15
CA PHE A 53 0.47 0.12 15.83
C PHE A 53 1.68 0.91 15.31
N ALA A 54 1.46 1.89 14.44
CA ALA A 54 2.50 2.75 13.89
C ALA A 54 3.15 3.64 14.97
N GLU A 55 2.37 4.16 15.93
CA GLU A 55 2.88 4.93 17.08
C GLU A 55 3.79 4.07 17.96
N MET A 56 3.33 2.86 18.30
CA MET A 56 4.11 1.90 19.09
C MET A 56 5.40 1.51 18.37
N SER A 57 5.32 1.15 17.09
CA SER A 57 6.48 0.77 16.27
C SER A 57 7.48 1.93 16.14
N GLY A 58 6.98 3.15 15.92
CA GLY A 58 7.79 4.36 15.87
C GLY A 58 8.51 4.65 17.19
N ARG A 59 7.83 4.50 18.34
CA ARG A 59 8.45 4.63 19.66
C ARG A 59 9.53 3.58 19.89
N VAL A 60 9.28 2.33 19.54
CA VAL A 60 10.27 1.24 19.66
C VAL A 60 11.50 1.52 18.80
N ALA A 61 11.32 1.99 17.57
CA ALA A 61 12.41 2.36 16.68
C ALA A 61 13.23 3.55 17.22
N ALA A 62 12.55 4.58 17.75
CA ALA A 62 13.18 5.77 18.31
C ALA A 62 13.98 5.47 19.59
N CYS A 63 13.45 4.62 20.48
CA CYS A 63 14.14 4.23 21.72
C CYS A 63 15.30 3.25 21.48
N SER A 64 15.24 2.43 20.43
CA SER A 64 16.23 1.38 20.21
C SER A 64 17.49 1.86 19.46
N GLY A 65 17.41 2.97 18.70
CA GLY A 65 18.57 3.60 18.04
C GLY A 65 19.33 2.75 17.00
N ARG A 66 18.91 1.50 16.80
CA ARG A 66 19.46 0.51 15.86
C ARG A 66 18.30 0.02 14.98
N ALA A 67 18.58 -0.33 13.73
CA ALA A 67 17.55 -0.90 12.86
C ALA A 67 16.97 -2.16 13.52
N THR A 68 15.64 -2.30 13.55
CA THR A 68 14.93 -3.44 14.18
C THR A 68 15.48 -4.80 13.72
N PHE A 69 16.01 -4.86 12.50
CA PHE A 69 16.66 -6.04 11.92
C PHE A 69 17.96 -6.45 12.65
N GLU A 70 18.74 -5.51 13.16
CA GLU A 70 20.00 -5.76 13.89
C GLU A 70 19.72 -6.38 15.27
N ILE A 71 18.65 -5.94 15.93
CA ILE A 71 18.22 -6.45 17.24
C ILE A 71 17.59 -7.84 17.12
N ILE A 72 16.81 -8.10 16.06
CA ILE A 72 16.26 -9.44 15.77
C ILE A 72 17.39 -10.43 15.46
N ARG A 73 18.41 -10.00 14.70
CA ARG A 73 19.60 -10.80 14.40
C ARG A 73 20.45 -11.08 15.65
N GLU A 74 20.60 -10.12 16.56
CA GLU A 74 21.36 -10.27 17.81
C GLU A 74 20.63 -11.12 18.87
N ARG A 75 19.28 -11.08 18.96
CA ARG A 75 18.53 -11.73 20.06
C ARG A 75 17.78 -13.02 19.72
N LEU A 76 17.34 -13.25 18.48
CA LEU A 76 16.54 -14.45 18.13
C LEU A 76 17.32 -15.53 17.35
N GLY A 77 18.60 -15.29 17.06
CA GLY A 77 19.48 -16.25 16.40
C GLY A 77 19.26 -16.37 14.87
N PRO A 78 20.23 -16.94 14.14
CA PRO A 78 20.27 -16.92 12.68
C PRO A 78 19.11 -17.68 12.00
N ARG A 79 18.49 -18.66 12.68
CA ARG A 79 17.37 -19.45 12.13
C ARG A 79 16.05 -18.66 12.09
N ILE A 80 15.72 -17.92 13.15
CA ILE A 80 14.47 -17.12 13.18
C ILE A 80 14.63 -15.86 12.33
N GLY A 81 15.82 -15.25 12.31
CA GLY A 81 16.14 -14.18 11.36
C GLY A 81 15.96 -14.62 9.89
N GLY A 82 16.41 -15.84 9.55
CA GLY A 82 16.19 -16.43 8.23
C GLY A 82 14.71 -16.66 7.90
N ALA A 83 13.92 -17.18 8.83
CA ALA A 83 12.48 -17.37 8.63
C ALA A 83 11.74 -16.04 8.41
N ASN A 84 12.07 -15.00 9.18
CA ASN A 84 11.48 -13.67 9.00
C ASN A 84 11.89 -13.04 7.67
N LEU A 85 13.14 -13.22 7.23
CA LEU A 85 13.62 -12.75 5.93
C LEU A 85 12.84 -13.43 4.80
N ILE A 86 12.68 -14.76 4.86
CA ILE A 86 11.91 -15.52 3.87
C ILE A 86 10.46 -15.03 3.84
N GLY A 87 9.82 -14.88 5.01
CA GLY A 87 8.46 -14.35 5.11
C GLY A 87 8.33 -12.96 4.50
N SER A 88 9.26 -12.05 4.81
CA SER A 88 9.26 -10.70 4.25
C SER A 88 9.45 -10.71 2.73
N VAL A 89 10.38 -11.53 2.20
CA VAL A 89 10.60 -11.66 0.76
C VAL A 89 9.35 -12.21 0.06
N LEU A 90 8.71 -13.22 0.64
CA LEU A 90 7.47 -13.77 0.11
C LEU A 90 6.36 -12.71 0.05
N THR A 91 6.14 -11.97 1.13
CA THR A 91 5.16 -10.87 1.14
C THR A 91 5.49 -9.83 0.08
N THR A 92 6.76 -9.42 -0.04
CA THR A 92 7.18 -8.46 -1.07
C THR A 92 6.91 -8.98 -2.49
N VAL A 93 7.20 -10.26 -2.77
CA VAL A 93 6.92 -10.87 -4.07
C VAL A 93 5.42 -10.94 -4.36
N LEU A 94 4.61 -11.27 -3.36
CA LEU A 94 3.15 -11.30 -3.49
C LEU A 94 2.60 -9.90 -3.80
N THR A 95 3.03 -8.87 -3.06
CA THR A 95 2.63 -7.49 -3.31
C THR A 95 3.06 -7.03 -4.70
N LEU A 96 4.31 -7.30 -5.11
CA LEU A 96 4.78 -6.95 -6.45
C LEU A 96 3.95 -7.63 -7.56
N THR A 97 3.55 -8.88 -7.35
CA THR A 97 2.69 -9.60 -8.31
C THR A 97 1.31 -8.94 -8.42
N ALA A 98 0.72 -8.53 -7.29
CA ALA A 98 -0.54 -7.80 -7.27
C ALA A 98 -0.41 -6.43 -7.98
N GLU A 99 0.67 -5.69 -7.71
CA GLU A 99 0.95 -4.39 -8.32
C GLU A 99 1.07 -4.49 -9.85
N ILE A 100 1.84 -5.47 -10.35
CA ILE A 100 2.00 -5.69 -11.79
C ILE A 100 0.65 -6.08 -12.44
N GLY A 101 -0.11 -6.96 -11.78
CA GLY A 101 -1.44 -7.36 -12.24
C GLY A 101 -2.42 -6.19 -12.32
N GLY A 102 -2.43 -5.31 -11.32
CA GLY A 102 -3.29 -4.12 -11.33
C GLY A 102 -2.86 -3.08 -12.36
N ILE A 103 -1.56 -2.87 -12.59
CA ILE A 103 -1.08 -2.02 -13.69
C ILE A 103 -1.54 -2.57 -15.04
N ALA A 104 -1.43 -3.87 -15.25
CA ALA A 104 -1.90 -4.51 -16.48
C ALA A 104 -3.42 -4.35 -16.66
N ALA A 105 -4.22 -4.54 -15.60
CA ALA A 105 -5.67 -4.34 -15.63
C ALA A 105 -6.05 -2.88 -15.86
N ALA A 106 -5.37 -1.93 -15.22
CA ALA A 106 -5.57 -0.51 -15.41
C ALA A 106 -5.24 -0.08 -16.84
N LEU A 107 -4.15 -0.61 -17.42
CA LEU A 107 -3.80 -0.39 -18.82
C LEU A 107 -4.82 -1.00 -19.79
N HIS A 108 -5.39 -2.17 -19.46
CA HIS A 108 -6.44 -2.79 -20.25
C HIS A 108 -7.70 -1.92 -20.28
N ILE A 109 -8.20 -1.48 -19.11
CA ILE A 109 -9.35 -0.58 -19.01
C ILE A 109 -9.06 0.75 -19.72
N ALA A 110 -7.89 1.34 -19.49
CA ALA A 110 -7.53 2.61 -20.11
C ALA A 110 -7.40 2.50 -21.64
N SER A 111 -7.01 1.34 -22.18
CA SER A 111 -6.90 1.12 -23.63
C SER A 111 -8.26 0.85 -24.28
N ASP A 112 -9.16 0.17 -23.58
CA ASP A 112 -10.55 -0.04 -24.00
C ASP A 112 -11.37 1.28 -23.96
N VAL A 113 -10.97 2.24 -23.12
CA VAL A 113 -11.55 3.59 -23.08
C VAL A 113 -11.00 4.51 -24.19
N ARG A 114 -9.83 4.20 -24.81
CA ARG A 114 -9.23 5.06 -25.85
C ARG A 114 -10.14 5.31 -27.06
N PRO A 115 -10.89 4.34 -27.63
CA PRO A 115 -11.88 4.62 -28.67
C PRO A 115 -12.96 5.62 -28.24
N MET A 116 -13.35 5.60 -26.95
CA MET A 116 -14.46 6.38 -26.42
C MET A 116 -14.06 7.80 -25.98
N LEU A 117 -12.77 8.05 -25.69
CA LEU A 117 -12.19 9.38 -25.45
C LEU A 117 -11.99 10.21 -26.74
N TRP A 118 -11.81 9.56 -27.88
CA TRP A 118 -11.81 10.25 -29.18
C TRP A 118 -13.19 10.82 -29.54
N ILE A 119 -14.29 10.26 -29.01
CA ILE A 119 -15.66 10.74 -29.32
C ILE A 119 -15.93 12.15 -28.77
N PRO A 120 -15.69 12.48 -27.47
CA PRO A 120 -15.84 13.85 -26.98
C PRO A 120 -14.74 14.78 -27.49
N ALA A 121 -13.50 14.30 -27.70
CA ALA A 121 -12.43 15.12 -28.26
C ALA A 121 -12.67 15.49 -29.74
N ALA A 122 -13.19 14.57 -30.56
CA ALA A 122 -13.61 14.84 -31.93
C ALA A 122 -14.89 15.68 -31.98
N ALA A 123 -15.84 15.48 -31.06
CA ALA A 123 -17.02 16.32 -30.95
C ALA A 123 -16.67 17.79 -30.61
N PHE A 124 -15.69 18.02 -29.73
CA PHE A 124 -15.18 19.36 -29.44
C PHE A 124 -14.34 19.95 -30.58
N GLY A 125 -13.64 19.12 -31.37
CA GLY A 125 -12.83 19.58 -32.50
C GLY A 125 -13.60 19.88 -33.79
N VAL A 126 -14.79 19.30 -33.99
CA VAL A 126 -15.64 19.50 -35.19
C VAL A 126 -16.69 20.61 -35.00
N CYS A 127 -17.03 20.96 -33.75
CA CYS A 127 -17.96 22.05 -33.42
C CYS A 127 -17.27 23.40 -33.08
N GLY A 128 -15.98 23.54 -33.38
CA GLY A 128 -15.19 24.78 -33.22
C GLY A 128 -14.81 25.41 -34.54
#